data_AF-A0A7C6YMG1-F1
#
_entry.id   AF-A0A7C6YMG1-F1
#
_cell.length_a   1.000
_cell.length_b   1.000
_cell.length_c   1.000
_cell.angle_alpha   90.00
_cell.angle_beta   90.00
_cell.angle_gamma   90.00
#
_symmetry.space_group_name_H-M   'P 1'
#
loop_
_entity.id
_entity.type
_entity.pdbx_description
1 polymer ?
#
loop_
_entity_poly.entity_id
_entity_poly.type
_entity_poly.pdbx_seq_one_letter_code
_entity_poly.pdbx_strand_id
1 'polypeptide(L)'
;MFSGMLMSGIGGCVAGSALFLGAFLGYFVKLPQRLVASIMAFGAGVLMSAVSFELLDEAYALGGPMHLAVGFFLGATIFTIANIYLARKGAKHRKRSDKPEDDDENNAVAIAVGSVIDGVPESMAIGLTM
;
A
#
# COMPACT_ATOMS: atom_id res chain seq x y z
N MET A 1 -23.94 21.33 8.24
CA MET A 1 -22.87 20.53 8.88
C MET A 1 -23.16 19.02 8.79
N PHE A 2 -24.32 18.53 9.25
CA PHE A 2 -24.69 17.09 9.21
C PHE A 2 -24.73 16.48 7.79
N SER A 3 -25.27 17.22 6.80
CA SER A 3 -25.35 16.77 5.40
C SER A 3 -23.98 16.56 4.74
N GLY A 4 -22.97 17.35 5.10
CA GLY A 4 -21.62 17.26 4.55
C GLY A 4 -20.83 16.07 5.14
N MET A 5 -20.99 15.80 6.44
CA MET A 5 -20.42 14.60 7.07
C MET A 5 -21.03 13.32 6.51
N LEU A 6 -22.34 13.31 6.26
CA LEU A 6 -23.02 12.17 5.62
C LEU A 6 -22.50 11.91 4.20
N MET A 7 -22.34 12.96 3.40
CA MET A 7 -21.87 12.83 2.02
C MET A 7 -20.40 12.40 1.95
N SER A 8 -19.54 12.93 2.84
CA SER A 8 -18.13 12.52 2.95
C SER A 8 -17.99 11.09 3.45
N GLY A 9 -18.82 10.70 4.43
CA GLY A 9 -18.88 9.33 4.94
C GLY A 9 -19.33 8.32 3.89
N ILE A 10 -20.35 8.66 3.09
CA ILE A 10 -20.79 7.82 1.96
C ILE A 10 -19.69 7.74 0.89
N GLY A 11 -19.04 8.86 0.55
CA GLY A 11 -17.93 8.88 -0.40
C GLY A 11 -16.76 7.98 0.04
N GLY A 12 -16.38 8.04 1.32
CA GLY A 12 -15.38 7.16 1.91
C GLY A 12 -15.78 5.69 1.89
N CYS A 13 -17.05 5.37 2.21
CA CYS A 13 -17.57 4.01 2.11
C CYS A 13 -17.55 3.48 0.67
N VAL A 14 -17.89 4.32 -0.31
CA VAL A 14 -17.85 3.97 -1.74
C VAL A 14 -16.41 3.73 -2.18
N ALA A 15 -15.47 4.60 -1.82
CA ALA A 15 -14.05 4.42 -2.12
C ALA A 15 -13.49 3.12 -1.49
N GLY A 16 -13.78 2.87 -0.21
CA GLY A 16 -13.35 1.66 0.51
C GLY A 16 -13.98 0.38 -0.02
N SER A 17 -15.19 0.45 -0.59
CA SER A 17 -15.87 -0.71 -1.18
C SER A 17 -15.11 -1.32 -2.36
N ALA A 18 -14.29 -0.52 -3.06
CA ALA A 18 -13.45 -1.01 -4.16
C ALA A 18 -12.43 -2.05 -3.70
N LEU A 19 -11.84 -1.89 -2.51
CA LEU A 19 -10.92 -2.87 -1.92
C LEU A 19 -11.66 -4.16 -1.57
N PHE A 20 -12.86 -4.05 -1.01
CA PHE A 20 -13.68 -5.20 -0.64
C PHE A 20 -14.10 -6.01 -1.88
N LEU A 21 -14.54 -5.32 -2.93
CA LEU A 21 -14.86 -5.94 -4.23
C LEU A 21 -13.63 -6.58 -4.87
N GLY A 22 -12.47 -5.91 -4.85
CA GLY A 22 -11.22 -6.46 -5.37
C GLY A 22 -10.78 -7.74 -4.64
N ALA A 23 -10.83 -7.75 -3.32
CA ALA A 23 -10.52 -8.92 -2.50
C ALA A 23 -11.50 -10.08 -2.75
N PHE A 24 -12.80 -9.78 -2.83
CA PHE A 24 -13.82 -10.77 -3.15
C PHE A 24 -13.57 -11.40 -4.53
N LEU A 25 -13.35 -10.57 -5.55
CA LEU A 25 -13.08 -11.06 -6.91
C LEU A 25 -11.78 -11.91 -6.96
N GLY A 26 -10.72 -11.46 -6.28
CA GLY A 26 -9.45 -12.16 -6.21
C GLY A 26 -9.51 -13.50 -5.45
N TYR A 27 -10.47 -13.67 -4.54
CA TYR A 27 -10.70 -14.93 -3.84
C TYR A 27 -11.35 -15.99 -4.75
N PHE A 28 -12.32 -15.60 -5.59
CA PHE A 28 -13.03 -16.53 -6.46
C PHE A 28 -12.35 -16.76 -7.81
N VAL A 29 -11.61 -15.77 -8.32
CA VAL A 29 -11.03 -15.81 -9.67
C VAL A 29 -9.52 -15.94 -9.60
N LYS A 30 -8.98 -17.05 -10.13
CA LYS A 30 -7.54 -17.21 -10.34
C LYS A 30 -7.10 -16.40 -11.56
N LEU A 31 -6.56 -15.22 -11.32
CA LEU A 31 -6.05 -14.33 -12.37
C LEU A 31 -4.65 -14.76 -12.82
N PRO A 32 -4.32 -14.68 -14.13
CA PRO A 32 -2.98 -14.95 -14.60
C PRO A 32 -1.99 -13.90 -14.08
N GLN A 33 -0.77 -14.32 -13.75
CA GLN A 33 0.26 -13.47 -13.14
C GLN A 33 0.54 -12.18 -13.93
N ARG A 34 0.45 -12.23 -15.27
CA ARG A 34 0.62 -11.05 -16.13
C ARG A 34 -0.43 -9.96 -15.85
N LEU A 35 -1.68 -10.36 -15.62
CA LEU A 35 -2.76 -9.41 -15.37
C LEU A 35 -2.60 -8.77 -13.98
N VAL A 36 -2.22 -9.57 -12.97
CA VAL A 36 -1.90 -9.07 -11.63
C VAL A 36 -0.75 -8.06 -11.69
N ALA A 37 0.32 -8.39 -12.42
CA ALA A 37 1.46 -7.48 -12.59
C ALA A 37 1.05 -6.17 -13.30
N SER A 38 0.20 -6.24 -14.33
CA SER A 38 -0.29 -5.04 -15.02
C SER A 38 -1.14 -4.15 -14.11
N ILE A 39 -2.04 -4.74 -13.32
CA ILE A 39 -2.89 -3.99 -12.37
C ILE A 39 -2.02 -3.33 -11.29
N MET A 40 -1.06 -4.08 -10.71
CA MET A 40 -0.13 -3.54 -9.72
C MET A 40 0.74 -2.42 -10.28
N ALA A 41 1.24 -2.56 -11.51
CA ALA A 41 2.03 -1.52 -12.17
C ALA A 41 1.21 -0.25 -12.44
N PHE A 42 -0.05 -0.40 -12.84
CA PHE A 42 -0.96 0.72 -13.01
C PHE A 42 -1.23 1.43 -11.69
N GLY A 43 -1.58 0.69 -10.64
CA GLY A 43 -1.82 1.23 -9.29
C GLY A 43 -0.60 1.99 -8.74
N ALA A 44 0.58 1.39 -8.84
CA ALA A 44 1.82 2.04 -8.45
C ALA A 44 2.09 3.34 -9.24
N GLY A 45 1.77 3.37 -10.55
CA GLY A 45 1.87 4.57 -11.36
C GLY A 45 0.93 5.69 -10.91
N VAL A 46 -0.32 5.36 -10.58
CA VAL A 46 -1.30 6.32 -10.06
C VAL A 46 -0.84 6.89 -8.71
N LEU A 47 -0.38 6.04 -7.79
CA LEU A 47 0.13 6.48 -6.48
C LEU A 47 1.38 7.35 -6.63
N MET A 48 2.32 6.99 -7.51
CA MET A 48 3.51 7.81 -7.76
C MET A 48 3.15 9.17 -8.36
N SER A 49 2.12 9.25 -9.20
CA SER A 49 1.61 10.52 -9.72
C SER A 49 1.03 11.39 -8.60
N ALA A 50 0.16 10.83 -7.75
CA ALA A 50 -0.43 11.55 -6.63
C ALA A 50 0.64 12.04 -5.65
N VAL A 51 1.60 11.20 -5.29
CA VAL A 51 2.73 11.59 -4.44
C VAL A 51 3.53 12.73 -5.08
N SER A 52 3.80 12.67 -6.38
CA SER A 52 4.63 13.67 -7.06
C SER A 52 3.95 15.03 -7.22
N PHE A 53 2.66 15.04 -7.55
CA PHE A 53 1.95 16.28 -7.87
C PHE A 53 1.13 16.86 -6.71
N GLU A 54 0.66 16.03 -5.78
CA GLU A 54 -0.17 16.49 -4.66
C GLU A 54 0.65 16.58 -3.38
N LEU A 55 1.40 15.53 -3.00
CA LEU A 55 2.15 15.54 -1.74
C LEU A 55 3.47 16.30 -1.81
N LEU A 56 4.28 16.05 -2.83
CA LEU A 56 5.60 16.70 -2.95
C LEU A 56 5.46 18.18 -3.29
N ASP A 57 4.50 18.57 -4.12
CA ASP A 57 4.26 19.99 -4.45
C ASP A 57 3.81 20.77 -3.21
N GLU A 58 2.87 20.23 -2.44
CA GLU A 58 2.39 20.84 -1.20
C GLU A 58 3.51 20.91 -0.14
N ALA A 59 4.28 19.84 0.03
CA ALA A 59 5.42 19.81 0.96
C ALA A 59 6.53 20.79 0.54
N TYR A 60 6.73 21.00 -0.76
CA TYR A 60 7.67 22.00 -1.28
C TYR A 60 7.20 23.42 -0.94
N ALA A 61 5.90 23.70 -1.14
CA ALA A 61 5.30 24.99 -0.83
C ALA A 61 5.35 25.32 0.68
N LEU A 62 5.15 24.33 1.55
CA LEU A 62 5.13 24.51 3.01
C LEU A 62 6.53 24.61 3.64
N GLY A 63 7.44 23.71 3.27
CA GLY A 63 8.72 23.53 3.97
C GLY A 63 9.96 23.90 3.14
N GLY A 64 9.81 24.18 1.85
CA GLY A 64 10.92 24.36 0.93
C GLY A 64 11.69 23.05 0.64
N PRO A 65 12.68 23.10 -0.28
CA PRO A 65 13.31 21.91 -0.85
C PRO A 65 14.06 21.04 0.17
N MET A 66 14.70 21.65 1.16
CA MET A 66 15.54 20.91 2.11
C MET A 66 14.71 20.06 3.08
N HIS A 67 13.61 20.61 3.60
CA HIS A 67 12.71 19.88 4.51
C HIS A 67 11.98 18.76 3.77
N LEU A 68 11.55 19.00 2.52
CA LEU A 68 10.98 17.99 1.65
C LEU A 68 11.95 16.84 1.42
N ALA A 69 13.19 17.12 1.01
CA ALA A 69 14.18 16.09 0.73
C ALA A 69 14.47 15.25 1.99
N VAL A 70 14.72 15.90 3.13
CA VAL A 70 15.01 15.19 4.39
C VAL A 70 13.82 14.35 4.84
N GLY A 71 12.60 14.90 4.81
CA GLY A 71 11.39 14.18 5.18
C GLY A 71 11.12 12.96 4.30
N PHE A 72 11.27 13.13 2.98
CA PHE A 72 11.09 12.07 1.99
C PHE A 72 12.11 10.93 2.19
N PHE A 73 13.39 11.26 2.31
CA PHE A 73 14.43 10.24 2.51
C PHE A 73 14.33 9.56 3.88
N LEU A 74 13.97 10.29 4.93
CA LEU A 74 13.76 9.72 6.26
C LEU A 74 12.58 8.73 6.23
N GLY A 75 11.44 9.12 5.66
CA GLY A 75 10.27 8.26 5.52
C GLY A 75 10.57 7.01 4.69
N ALA A 76 11.20 7.16 3.52
CA ALA A 76 11.61 6.05 2.67
C ALA A 76 12.57 5.09 3.37
N THR A 77 13.52 5.62 4.16
CA THR A 77 14.47 4.81 4.92
C THR A 77 13.77 4.01 6.02
N ILE A 78 12.90 4.65 6.81
CA ILE A 78 12.14 3.99 7.88
C ILE A 78 11.27 2.86 7.29
N PHE A 79 10.54 3.16 6.21
CA PHE A 79 9.70 2.18 5.53
C PHE A 79 10.52 0.99 5.01
N THR A 80 11.65 1.28 4.34
CA THR A 80 12.54 0.25 3.80
C THR A 80 13.11 -0.64 4.91
N ILE A 81 13.55 -0.06 6.03
CA ILE A 81 14.06 -0.82 7.18
C ILE A 81 12.96 -1.71 7.78
N ALA A 82 11.74 -1.18 7.95
CA ALA A 82 10.61 -1.96 8.45
C ALA A 82 10.29 -3.15 7.52
N ASN A 83 10.27 -2.91 6.21
CA ASN A 83 10.03 -3.95 5.20
C ASN A 83 11.14 -5.02 5.21
N ILE A 84 12.41 -4.60 5.30
CA ILE A 84 13.55 -5.52 5.40
C ILE A 84 13.48 -6.34 6.69
N TYR A 85 13.14 -5.71 7.82
CA TYR A 85 13.01 -6.40 9.10
C TYR A 85 11.90 -7.45 9.08
N LEU A 86 10.74 -7.11 8.52
CA LEU A 86 9.63 -8.05 8.34
C LEU A 86 10.04 -9.19 7.40
N ALA A 87 10.67 -8.87 6.27
CA ALA A 87 11.15 -9.85 5.32
C ALA A 87 12.12 -10.83 5.99
N ARG A 88 13.06 -10.35 6.83
CA ARG A 88 14.01 -11.22 7.55
C ARG A 88 13.33 -12.09 8.62
N LYS A 89 12.28 -11.62 9.28
CA LYS A 89 11.50 -12.41 10.25
C LYS A 89 10.59 -13.46 9.59
N GLY A 90 10.10 -13.22 8.37
CA GLY A 90 9.29 -14.17 7.61
C GLY A 90 10.06 -15.06 6.61
N ALA A 91 11.32 -14.75 6.30
CA ALA A 91 12.07 -15.40 5.22
C ALA A 91 12.92 -16.61 5.65
N LYS A 92 12.43 -17.49 6.52
CA LYS A 92 13.05 -18.83 6.63
C LYS A 92 12.63 -19.79 5.51
N HIS A 93 11.53 -19.55 4.80
CA HIS A 93 11.05 -20.47 3.75
C HIS A 93 10.61 -19.85 2.41
N ARG A 94 11.06 -18.64 2.05
CA ARG A 94 10.61 -17.97 0.81
C ARG A 94 11.27 -18.44 -0.51
N LYS A 95 12.06 -19.53 -0.53
CA LYS A 95 12.71 -20.03 -1.76
C LYS A 95 12.85 -21.55 -1.81
N ARG A 96 11.80 -22.29 -2.17
CA ARG A 96 11.99 -23.52 -2.97
C ARG A 96 10.74 -23.84 -3.78
N SER A 97 10.84 -23.69 -5.09
CA SER A 97 9.78 -23.99 -6.07
C SER A 97 9.61 -25.50 -6.34
N ASP A 98 9.87 -26.37 -5.36
CA ASP A 98 9.96 -27.82 -5.67
C ASP A 98 9.46 -28.79 -4.60
N LYS A 99 8.79 -28.36 -3.53
CA LYS A 99 8.03 -29.27 -2.64
C LYS A 99 6.84 -28.56 -1.99
N PRO A 100 5.65 -29.18 -1.97
CA PRO A 100 4.62 -28.82 -1.00
C PRO A 100 4.98 -29.52 0.33
N GLU A 101 4.97 -28.81 1.45
CA GLU A 101 4.60 -29.34 2.78
C GLU A 101 4.79 -28.29 3.90
N ASP A 102 3.68 -28.02 4.58
CA ASP A 102 3.51 -27.74 6.03
C ASP A 102 4.18 -26.52 6.69
N ASP A 103 3.94 -25.30 6.19
CA ASP A 103 4.23 -24.07 6.98
C ASP A 103 3.28 -22.89 6.61
N ASP A 104 2.00 -23.20 6.38
CA ASP A 104 1.00 -22.25 5.87
C ASP A 104 0.65 -21.10 6.83
N GLU A 105 0.71 -21.34 8.15
CA GLU A 105 0.26 -20.36 9.15
C GLU A 105 1.21 -19.16 9.28
N ASN A 106 2.53 -19.41 9.30
CA ASN A 106 3.54 -18.34 9.38
C ASN A 106 3.62 -17.52 8.08
N ASN A 107 3.40 -18.16 6.93
CA ASN A 107 3.44 -17.48 5.64
C ASN A 107 2.21 -16.59 5.43
N ALA A 108 1.02 -17.04 5.85
CA ALA A 108 -0.20 -16.23 5.83
C ALA A 108 -0.08 -14.99 6.73
N VAL A 109 0.43 -15.14 7.95
CA VAL A 109 0.65 -14.01 8.88
C VAL A 109 1.70 -13.04 8.33
N ALA A 110 2.79 -13.53 7.73
CA ALA A 110 3.79 -12.66 7.11
C ALA A 110 3.24 -11.85 5.93
N ILE A 111 2.38 -12.46 5.10
CA ILE A 111 1.69 -11.77 3.99
C ILE A 111 0.70 -10.74 4.53
N ALA A 112 -0.09 -11.08 5.54
CA ALA A 112 -1.04 -10.16 6.17
C ALA A 112 -0.32 -8.94 6.77
N VAL A 113 0.73 -9.16 7.56
CA VAL A 113 1.53 -8.06 8.14
C VAL A 113 2.19 -7.23 7.04
N GLY A 114 2.68 -7.86 5.98
CA GLY A 114 3.24 -7.16 4.82
C GLY A 114 2.22 -6.23 4.15
N SER A 115 1.00 -6.71 3.93
CA SER A 115 -0.08 -5.90 3.35
C SER A 115 -0.50 -4.72 4.24
N VAL A 116 -0.47 -4.90 5.57
CA VAL A 116 -0.75 -3.82 6.52
C VAL A 116 0.35 -2.75 6.50
N ILE A 117 1.63 -3.16 6.47
CA ILE A 117 2.74 -2.21 6.42
C ILE A 117 2.71 -1.39 5.13
N ASP A 118 2.38 -2.01 3.99
CA ASP A 118 2.32 -1.34 2.69
C ASP A 118 1.08 -0.43 2.55
N GLY A 119 -0.04 -0.80 3.20
CA GLY A 119 -1.26 0.01 3.22
C GLY A 119 -1.17 1.29 4.06
N VAL A 120 -0.19 1.41 4.97
CA VAL A 120 0.02 2.62 5.78
C VAL A 120 0.43 3.81 4.91
N PRO A 121 1.49 3.74 4.08
CA PRO A 121 1.84 4.80 3.13
C PRO A 121 0.68 5.19 2.21
N GLU A 122 -0.06 4.21 1.65
CA GLU A 122 -1.20 4.50 0.77
C GLU A 122 -2.30 5.28 1.49
N SER A 123 -2.66 4.85 2.70
CA SER A 123 -3.69 5.52 3.51
C SER A 123 -3.26 6.93 3.93
N MET A 124 -1.98 7.13 4.23
CA MET A 124 -1.44 8.45 4.54
C MET A 124 -1.47 9.36 3.31
N ALA A 125 -1.14 8.85 2.13
CA ALA A 125 -1.19 9.63 0.90
C ALA A 125 -2.61 10.11 0.61
N ILE A 126 -3.61 9.23 0.68
CA ILE A 126 -5.03 9.59 0.47
C ILE A 126 -5.51 10.59 1.54
N GLY A 127 -5.13 10.38 2.81
CA GLY A 127 -5.57 11.24 3.91
C GLY A 127 -4.94 12.65 3.91
N LEU A 128 -3.79 12.82 3.25
CA LEU A 128 -3.15 14.13 3.10
C LEU A 128 -3.68 14.92 1.90
N THR A 129 -4.30 14.25 0.93
CA THR A 129 -4.76 14.87 -0.33
C THR A 129 -6.26 15.22 -0.32
N MET A 130 -7.00 14.85 0.72
CA MET A 130 -8.41 15.20 0.95
C MET A 130 -8.60 16.16 2.13
#